data_AF-A0A6I9WIC8-F1
#
_entry.id   AF-A0A6I9WIC8-F1
#
_cell.length_a   1.000
_cell.length_b   1.000
_cell.length_c   1.000
_cell.angle_alpha   90.00
_cell.angle_beta   90.00
_cell.angle_gamma   90.00
#
_symmetry.space_group_name_H-M   'P 1'
#
loop_
_entity.id
_entity.type
_entity.pdbx_description
1 polymer ?
#
loop_
_entity_poly.entity_id
_entity_poly.type
_entity_poly.pdbx_seq_one_letter_code
_entity_poly.pdbx_strand_id
1 'polypeptide(L)'
;MKPLTYSTLDAKPKEFFKNPAFRADGLKIYPTLVIRGTGLYELWKTGRYKSYPPSVLVDFIARILALIPPWTRVYRVQRDIPMPLVSSGVEHGNLRELALERMKDMNTECRDVRTREVGIQEIHHKVQPYEVELIRRDYVANEGWETFLSYEDPLQDILIGLLRLRKCSDGTFRPELKENTSIVRELHVYGSVVPISSRDPTKFQHQGFGILLMEEAERIAREEHKSRKISVISGVGTRNYYRKLGYELDGPYMSKMLA
;
A
#
# COMPACT_ATOMS: atom_id res chain seq x y z
N MET A 1 25.86 -6.72 24.41
CA MET A 1 25.18 -6.08 23.26
C MET A 1 25.08 -4.59 23.56
N LYS A 2 25.67 -3.73 22.72
CA LYS A 2 25.39 -2.28 22.83
C LYS A 2 23.90 -2.07 22.52
N PRO A 3 23.15 -1.28 23.33
CA PRO A 3 21.78 -0.94 22.98
C PRO A 3 21.78 -0.27 21.61
N LEU A 4 20.87 -0.68 20.73
CA LEU A 4 20.62 0.04 19.48
C LEU A 4 20.23 1.47 19.87
N THR A 5 21.09 2.43 19.53
CA THR A 5 20.77 3.85 19.71
C THR A 5 19.56 4.20 18.85
N TYR A 6 18.73 5.17 19.25
CA TYR A 6 17.58 5.61 18.44
C TYR A 6 17.97 5.96 16.98
N SER A 7 19.20 6.42 16.76
CA SER A 7 19.76 6.69 15.43
C SER A 7 19.91 5.44 14.54
N THR A 8 20.14 4.25 15.09
CA THR A 8 20.24 3.01 14.30
C THR A 8 18.90 2.34 14.07
N LEU A 9 17.90 2.61 14.92
CA LEU A 9 16.54 2.12 14.76
C LEU A 9 15.86 2.77 13.55
N ASP A 10 16.03 4.08 13.36
CA ASP A 10 15.37 4.83 12.29
C ASP A 10 16.01 4.65 10.90
N ALA A 11 17.25 4.16 10.83
CA ALA A 11 18.01 4.08 9.57
C ALA A 11 17.42 3.06 8.58
N LYS A 12 17.05 1.87 9.06
CA LYS A 12 16.57 0.78 8.19
C LYS A 12 15.18 1.05 7.58
N PRO A 13 14.18 1.54 8.33
CA PRO A 13 12.89 1.90 7.73
C PRO A 13 13.03 3.00 6.68
N LYS A 14 13.87 4.02 6.94
CA LYS A 14 14.14 5.09 5.95
C LYS A 14 14.77 4.54 4.68
N GLU A 15 15.75 3.65 4.80
CA GLU A 15 16.35 2.98 3.65
C GLU A 15 15.31 2.19 2.85
N PHE A 16 14.45 1.42 3.52
CA PHE A 16 13.43 0.59 2.86
C PHE A 16 12.50 1.38 1.92
N PHE A 17 12.11 2.61 2.29
CA PHE A 17 11.25 3.44 1.45
C PHE A 17 12.01 4.32 0.46
N LYS A 18 13.25 4.72 0.79
CA LYS A 18 14.05 5.60 -0.08
C LYS A 18 14.79 4.84 -1.16
N ASN A 19 15.34 3.67 -0.84
CA ASN A 19 16.14 2.85 -1.75
C ASN A 19 15.25 2.20 -2.83
N PRO A 20 15.49 2.46 -4.13
CA PRO A 20 14.73 1.87 -5.23
C PRO A 20 14.75 0.34 -5.27
N ALA A 21 15.70 -0.33 -4.62
CA ALA A 21 15.76 -1.80 -4.54
C ALA A 21 14.64 -2.43 -3.68
N PHE A 22 13.86 -1.62 -2.96
CA PHE A 22 12.77 -2.11 -2.09
C PHE A 22 11.41 -1.53 -2.50
N ARG A 23 11.02 -0.35 -1.99
CA ARG A 23 9.78 0.39 -2.34
C ARG A 23 8.54 -0.49 -2.55
N ALA A 24 8.27 -1.36 -1.58
CA ALA A 24 7.17 -2.32 -1.67
C ALA A 24 5.78 -1.65 -1.66
N ASP A 25 4.82 -2.26 -2.35
CA ASP A 25 3.42 -1.82 -2.36
C ASP A 25 2.70 -2.03 -1.03
N GLY A 26 3.17 -2.98 -0.22
CA GLY A 26 2.55 -3.25 1.06
C GLY A 26 3.44 -3.97 2.06
N LEU A 27 3.07 -3.86 3.33
CA LEU A 27 3.85 -4.30 4.47
C LEU A 27 3.00 -5.02 5.51
N LYS A 28 3.62 -6.01 6.14
CA LYS A 28 3.14 -6.62 7.39
C LYS A 28 4.24 -6.42 8.43
N ILE A 29 3.98 -5.60 9.43
CA ILE A 29 4.96 -5.26 10.46
C ILE A 29 4.69 -6.16 11.66
N TYR A 30 5.59 -7.09 11.90
CA TYR A 30 5.48 -8.05 12.99
C TYR A 30 6.66 -7.88 13.95
N PRO A 31 6.45 -7.19 15.08
CA PRO A 31 7.46 -7.16 16.13
C PRO A 31 7.83 -8.60 16.52
N THR A 32 9.12 -8.82 16.74
CA THR A 32 9.62 -10.14 17.11
C THR A 32 9.07 -10.55 18.48
N LEU A 33 8.47 -11.74 18.54
CA LEU A 33 7.95 -12.34 19.76
C LEU A 33 8.83 -13.52 20.16
N VAL A 34 9.07 -13.67 21.47
CA VAL A 34 9.76 -14.82 22.04
C VAL A 34 8.71 -15.87 22.41
N ILE A 35 8.80 -17.05 21.80
CA ILE A 35 7.86 -18.16 21.99
C ILE A 35 8.63 -19.38 22.47
N ARG A 36 8.10 -20.08 23.48
CA ARG A 36 8.70 -21.32 24.02
C ARG A 36 8.95 -22.33 22.89
N GLY A 37 10.08 -23.02 22.95
CA GLY A 37 10.46 -24.04 21.94
C GLY A 37 11.10 -23.47 20.67
N THR A 38 11.36 -22.17 20.59
CA THR A 38 12.10 -21.55 19.46
C THR A 38 13.56 -21.30 19.80
N GLY A 39 14.44 -21.22 18.80
CA GLY A 39 15.85 -20.85 19.04
C GLY A 39 16.02 -19.47 19.69
N LEU A 40 15.11 -18.53 19.41
CA LEU A 40 15.11 -17.20 20.03
C LEU A 40 14.81 -17.27 21.53
N TYR A 41 14.00 -18.24 21.98
CA TYR A 41 13.73 -18.46 23.40
C TYR A 41 14.99 -18.83 24.18
N GLU A 42 15.88 -19.67 23.62
CA GLU A 42 17.14 -20.01 24.28
C GLU A 42 18.10 -18.80 24.36
N LEU A 43 18.11 -17.95 23.34
CA LEU A 43 18.86 -16.69 23.36
C LEU A 43 18.31 -15.74 24.43
N TRP A 44 16.99 -15.63 24.55
CA TRP A 44 16.32 -14.82 25.57
C TRP A 44 16.60 -15.35 26.99
N LYS A 45 16.45 -16.67 27.20
CA LYS A 45 16.70 -17.35 28.47
C LYS A 45 18.15 -17.19 28.95
N THR A 46 19.11 -17.16 28.02
CA THR A 46 20.53 -16.94 28.31
C THR A 46 20.92 -15.44 28.38
N GLY A 47 19.95 -14.52 28.28
CA GLY A 47 20.19 -13.08 28.32
C GLY A 47 20.89 -12.49 27.09
N ARG A 48 21.10 -13.30 26.04
CA ARG A 48 21.72 -12.90 24.77
C ARG A 48 20.75 -12.18 23.82
N TYR A 49 19.45 -12.25 24.09
CA TYR A 49 18.41 -11.49 23.42
C TYR A 49 17.51 -10.80 24.45
N LYS A 50 17.14 -9.55 24.17
CA LYS A 50 16.16 -8.79 24.96
C LYS A 50 15.16 -8.15 24.01
N SER A 51 13.87 -8.37 24.27
CA SER A 51 12.79 -7.69 23.58
C SER A 51 12.79 -6.19 23.90
N TYR A 52 12.20 -5.39 23.02
CA TYR A 52 12.00 -3.98 23.31
C TYR A 52 11.02 -3.79 24.47
N PRO A 53 11.24 -2.79 25.34
CA PRO A 53 10.20 -2.31 26.24
C PRO A 53 8.96 -1.86 25.45
N PRO A 54 7.74 -2.01 26.00
CA PRO A 54 6.50 -1.64 25.30
C PRO A 54 6.49 -0.21 24.76
N SER A 55 6.90 0.77 25.57
CA SER A 55 6.95 2.18 25.18
C SER A 55 7.91 2.45 24.02
N VAL A 56 9.08 1.82 24.03
CA VAL A 56 10.07 1.93 22.94
C VAL A 56 9.54 1.31 21.67
N LEU A 57 8.82 0.19 21.77
CA LEU A 57 8.22 -0.46 20.60
C LEU A 57 7.11 0.40 19.98
N VAL A 58 6.22 0.96 20.80
CA VAL A 58 5.15 1.85 20.32
C VAL A 58 5.74 3.07 19.61
N ASP A 59 6.73 3.74 20.23
CA ASP A 59 7.40 4.89 19.62
C ASP A 59 8.11 4.53 18.31
N PHE A 60 8.75 3.36 18.26
CA PHE A 60 9.41 2.89 17.05
C PHE A 60 8.42 2.60 15.91
N ILE A 61 7.29 1.97 16.20
CA ILE A 61 6.25 1.70 15.20
C ILE A 61 5.62 3.02 14.71
N ALA A 62 5.34 3.97 15.61
CA ALA A 62 4.85 5.29 15.24
C ALA A 62 5.79 6.00 14.24
N ARG A 63 7.10 5.97 14.50
CA ARG A 63 8.11 6.50 13.55
C ARG A 63 8.14 5.77 12.22
N ILE A 64 7.98 4.44 12.21
CA ILE A 64 7.90 3.67 10.96
C ILE A 64 6.67 4.12 10.16
N LEU A 65 5.51 4.19 10.79
CA LEU A 65 4.24 4.58 10.15
C LEU A 65 4.32 6.00 9.56
N ALA A 66 4.99 6.94 10.24
CA ALA A 66 5.22 8.30 9.75
C ALA A 66 6.09 8.36 8.48
N LEU A 67 6.89 7.33 8.19
CA LEU A 67 7.76 7.27 7.01
C LEU A 67 7.10 6.61 5.80
N ILE A 68 5.92 6.02 5.97
CA ILE A 68 5.30 5.20 4.93
C ILE A 68 4.77 6.09 3.82
N PRO A 69 5.18 5.86 2.57
CA PRO A 69 4.72 6.66 1.47
C PRO A 69 3.26 6.34 1.11
N PRO A 70 2.54 7.27 0.46
CA PRO A 70 1.11 7.14 0.20
C PRO A 70 0.72 6.03 -0.78
N TRP A 71 1.69 5.44 -1.49
CA TRP A 71 1.47 4.27 -2.33
C TRP A 71 1.60 2.94 -1.57
N THR A 72 2.07 2.93 -0.33
CA THR A 72 2.28 1.68 0.44
C THR A 72 1.13 1.42 1.40
N ARG A 73 0.66 0.16 1.45
CA ARG A 73 -0.38 -0.30 2.39
C ARG A 73 0.22 -1.09 3.55
N VAL A 74 -0.03 -0.69 4.80
CA VAL A 74 0.25 -1.58 5.95
C VAL A 74 -0.97 -2.46 6.22
N TYR A 75 -0.82 -3.76 5.97
CA TYR A 75 -1.89 -4.73 6.18
C TYR A 75 -2.10 -5.02 7.65
N ARG A 76 -1.01 -5.19 8.41
CA ARG A 76 -1.03 -5.57 9.82
C ARG A 76 0.16 -4.98 10.56
N VAL A 77 -0.10 -4.62 11.82
CA VAL A 77 0.90 -4.26 12.81
C VAL A 77 0.64 -5.20 13.99
N GLN A 78 1.51 -6.19 14.16
CA GLN A 78 1.38 -7.39 15.02
C GLN A 78 0.66 -8.61 14.39
N ARG A 79 0.96 -9.80 14.92
CA ARG A 79 0.32 -11.08 14.55
C ARG A 79 -0.75 -11.45 15.57
N ASP A 80 -1.76 -12.20 15.12
CA ASP A 80 -2.77 -12.79 16.00
C ASP A 80 -2.20 -14.03 16.68
N ILE A 81 -1.35 -13.84 17.69
CA ILE A 81 -0.81 -14.92 18.52
C ILE A 81 -1.43 -14.80 19.92
N PRO A 82 -2.00 -15.89 20.47
CA PRO A 82 -2.50 -15.87 21.84
C PRO A 82 -1.41 -15.44 22.83
N MET A 83 -1.70 -14.40 23.61
CA MET A 83 -0.78 -13.83 24.59
C MET A 83 -0.20 -14.85 25.60
N PRO A 84 -0.94 -15.88 26.08
CA PRO A 84 -0.36 -16.90 26.96
C PRO A 84 0.81 -17.70 26.35
N LEU A 85 0.96 -17.72 25.02
CA LEU A 85 2.07 -18.38 24.34
C LEU A 85 3.32 -17.50 24.22
N VAL A 86 3.17 -16.20 24.44
CA VAL A 86 4.24 -15.21 24.30
C VAL A 86 5.02 -15.11 25.61
N SER A 87 6.31 -15.46 25.59
CA SER A 87 7.20 -15.35 26.75
C SER A 87 7.78 -13.95 26.92
N SER A 88 7.96 -13.20 25.84
CA SER A 88 8.44 -11.82 25.84
C SER A 88 8.17 -11.16 24.48
N GLY A 89 7.94 -9.85 24.45
CA GLY A 89 7.70 -9.08 23.22
C GLY A 89 6.59 -8.06 23.39
N VAL A 90 5.63 -8.07 22.47
CA VAL A 90 4.40 -7.26 22.55
C VAL A 90 3.56 -7.72 23.74
N GLU A 91 3.02 -6.80 24.52
CA GLU A 91 2.17 -7.10 25.69
C GLU A 91 0.66 -6.90 25.40
N HIS A 92 0.32 -6.07 24.41
CA HIS A 92 -1.06 -5.68 24.10
C HIS A 92 -1.46 -6.05 22.67
N GLY A 93 -2.71 -6.47 22.49
CA GLY A 93 -3.28 -6.84 21.20
C GLY A 93 -3.75 -5.67 20.32
N ASN A 94 -3.39 -4.42 20.64
CA ASN A 94 -3.85 -3.23 19.89
C ASN A 94 -2.68 -2.30 19.49
N LEU A 95 -1.52 -2.85 19.13
CA LEU A 95 -0.30 -2.08 18.88
C LEU A 95 -0.44 -0.99 17.80
N ARG A 96 -1.28 -1.20 16.76
CA ARG A 96 -1.52 -0.17 15.74
C ARG A 96 -2.18 1.07 16.33
N GLU A 97 -3.18 0.88 17.18
CA GLU A 97 -3.93 1.96 17.81
C GLU A 97 -3.01 2.79 18.71
N LEU A 98 -2.26 2.12 19.59
CA LEU A 98 -1.26 2.76 20.45
C LEU A 98 -0.22 3.54 19.64
N ALA A 99 0.23 3.01 18.50
CA ALA A 99 1.15 3.72 17.62
C ALA A 99 0.52 4.95 16.97
N LEU A 100 -0.74 4.87 16.51
CA LEU A 100 -1.45 6.00 15.92
C LEU A 100 -1.74 7.10 16.95
N GLU A 101 -2.07 6.74 18.20
CA GLU A 101 -2.19 7.68 19.30
C GLU A 101 -0.86 8.38 19.57
N ARG A 102 0.23 7.59 19.66
CA ARG A 102 1.58 8.14 19.85
C ARG A 102 1.99 9.09 18.72
N MET A 103 1.58 8.84 17.48
CA MET A 103 1.84 9.75 16.36
C MET A 103 1.17 11.12 16.52
N LYS A 104 0.00 11.19 17.17
CA LYS A 104 -0.66 12.46 17.50
C LYS A 104 0.19 13.29 18.47
N ASP A 105 0.73 12.64 19.51
CA ASP A 105 1.65 13.30 20.46
C ASP A 105 2.93 13.81 19.78
N MET A 106 3.34 13.17 18.67
CA MET A 106 4.51 13.56 17.87
C MET A 106 4.18 14.60 16.79
N ASN A 107 2.90 14.99 16.66
CA ASN A 107 2.40 15.86 15.59
C ASN A 107 2.77 15.34 14.18
N THR A 108 2.57 14.04 13.97
CA THR A 108 2.82 13.35 12.69
C THR A 108 1.60 12.55 12.26
N GLU A 109 1.47 12.31 10.96
CA GLU A 109 0.33 11.62 10.38
C GLU A 109 0.75 10.35 9.63
N CYS A 110 -0.10 9.33 9.68
CA CYS A 110 0.10 8.09 8.95
C CYS A 110 -0.61 8.21 7.60
N ARG A 111 0.17 8.31 6.53
CA ARG A 111 -0.37 8.44 5.17
C ARG A 111 -0.36 7.13 4.39
N ASP A 112 -0.34 5.99 5.09
CA ASP A 112 -0.45 4.69 4.43
C ASP A 112 -1.82 4.55 3.73
N VAL A 113 -1.86 3.73 2.68
CA VAL A 113 -3.12 3.47 1.94
C VAL A 113 -4.25 3.10 2.90
N ARG A 114 -3.97 2.21 3.88
CA ARG A 114 -4.99 1.69 4.80
C ARG A 114 -5.68 2.77 5.62
N THR A 115 -4.93 3.73 6.15
CA THR A 115 -5.49 4.78 7.03
C THR A 115 -6.35 5.73 6.21
N ARG A 116 -6.00 5.96 4.94
CA ARG A 116 -6.66 6.93 4.07
C ARG A 116 -7.90 6.36 3.36
N GLU A 117 -8.08 5.05 3.31
CA GLU A 117 -9.23 4.39 2.67
C GLU A 117 -10.58 5.00 3.13
N VAL A 118 -11.44 5.38 2.17
CA VAL A 118 -12.75 6.00 2.47
C VAL A 118 -13.58 5.21 3.48
N GLY A 119 -13.60 3.87 3.40
CA GLY A 119 -14.33 3.04 4.35
C GLY A 119 -13.74 3.07 5.77
N ILE A 120 -12.42 3.24 5.90
CA ILE A 120 -11.77 3.40 7.21
C ILE A 120 -12.05 4.79 7.79
N GLN A 121 -11.98 5.82 6.95
CA GLN A 121 -12.30 7.20 7.35
C GLN A 121 -13.76 7.37 7.77
N GLU A 122 -14.69 6.74 7.06
CA GLU A 122 -16.12 6.76 7.42
C GLU A 122 -16.38 6.07 8.76
N ILE A 123 -15.81 4.87 8.97
CA ILE A 123 -16.00 4.09 10.21
C ILE A 123 -15.41 4.82 11.43
N HIS A 124 -14.20 5.38 11.31
CA HIS A 124 -13.48 5.93 12.46
C HIS A 124 -13.71 7.43 12.70
N HIS A 125 -13.97 8.20 11.64
CA HIS A 125 -14.06 9.65 11.70
C HIS A 125 -15.39 10.22 11.20
N LYS A 126 -16.27 9.38 10.61
CA LYS A 126 -17.56 9.80 10.03
C LYS A 126 -17.41 10.90 8.97
N VAL A 127 -16.29 10.89 8.25
CA VAL A 127 -16.00 11.84 7.17
C VAL A 127 -16.30 11.19 5.83
N GLN A 128 -16.92 11.96 4.94
CA GLN A 128 -17.14 11.58 3.54
C GLN A 128 -16.36 12.54 2.63
N PRO A 129 -15.81 12.05 1.51
CA PRO A 129 -15.07 12.89 0.57
C PRO A 129 -16.00 13.93 -0.05
N TYR A 130 -15.46 15.12 -0.30
CA TYR A 130 -16.19 16.24 -0.88
C TYR A 130 -15.65 16.61 -2.27
N GLU A 131 -14.34 16.89 -2.36
CA GLU A 131 -13.68 17.28 -3.61
C GLU A 131 -12.66 16.22 -4.01
N VAL A 132 -12.99 15.47 -5.07
CA VAL A 132 -12.20 14.32 -5.51
C VAL A 132 -11.36 14.68 -6.73
N GLU A 133 -10.06 14.45 -6.63
CA GLU A 133 -9.08 14.74 -7.68
C GLU A 133 -8.30 13.49 -8.09
N LEU A 134 -7.87 13.46 -9.35
CA LEU A 134 -6.93 12.46 -9.82
C LEU A 134 -5.51 12.89 -9.44
N ILE A 135 -4.84 12.07 -8.62
CA ILE A 135 -3.48 12.29 -8.17
C ILE A 135 -2.58 11.21 -8.74
N ARG A 136 -1.42 11.64 -9.28
CA ARG A 136 -0.37 10.77 -9.82
C ARG A 136 0.91 10.92 -9.00
N ARG A 137 1.54 9.78 -8.70
CA ARG A 137 2.85 9.73 -8.04
C ARG A 137 3.75 8.73 -8.76
N ASP A 138 4.86 9.21 -9.28
CA ASP A 138 5.83 8.37 -9.99
C ASP A 138 7.03 8.06 -9.08
N TYR A 139 7.50 6.82 -9.15
CA TYR A 139 8.70 6.40 -8.44
C TYR A 139 9.43 5.26 -9.16
N VAL A 140 10.75 5.23 -9.00
CA VAL A 140 11.57 4.10 -9.50
C VAL A 140 11.55 2.98 -8.47
N ALA A 141 11.28 1.74 -8.90
CA ALA A 141 11.42 0.55 -8.05
C ALA A 141 11.95 -0.63 -8.87
N ASN A 142 13.03 -1.26 -8.39
CA ASN A 142 13.72 -2.37 -9.06
C ASN A 142 13.90 -2.10 -10.55
N GLU A 143 14.58 -0.98 -10.86
CA GLU A 143 14.90 -0.50 -12.22
C GLU A 143 13.69 -0.19 -13.13
N GLY A 144 12.46 -0.31 -12.63
CA GLY A 144 11.27 0.03 -13.38
C GLY A 144 10.66 1.34 -12.94
N TRP A 145 9.89 1.91 -13.85
CA TRP A 145 9.05 3.07 -13.62
C TRP A 145 7.70 2.60 -13.10
N GLU A 146 7.42 2.90 -11.84
CA GLU A 146 6.11 2.75 -11.21
C GLU A 146 5.36 4.08 -11.24
N THR A 147 4.09 4.01 -11.62
CA THR A 147 3.13 5.10 -11.59
C THR A 147 1.98 4.67 -10.68
N PHE A 148 1.79 5.39 -9.58
CA PHE A 148 0.66 5.22 -8.68
C PHE A 148 -0.38 6.29 -8.99
N LEU A 149 -1.50 5.87 -9.58
CA LEU A 149 -2.67 6.70 -9.83
C LEU A 149 -3.67 6.49 -8.71
N SER A 150 -4.33 7.57 -8.28
CA SER A 150 -5.32 7.51 -7.23
C SER A 150 -6.36 8.60 -7.37
N TYR A 151 -7.62 8.28 -7.09
CA TYR A 151 -8.62 9.29 -6.81
C TYR A 151 -8.65 9.54 -5.30
N GLU A 152 -8.39 10.78 -4.91
CA GLU A 152 -8.24 11.19 -3.52
C GLU A 152 -9.01 12.50 -3.27
N ASP A 153 -9.48 12.73 -2.04
CA ASP A 153 -9.79 14.07 -1.53
C ASP A 153 -8.51 14.63 -0.87
N PRO A 154 -7.82 15.59 -1.50
CA PRO A 154 -6.53 16.07 -1.02
C PRO A 154 -6.64 16.92 0.25
N LEU A 155 -7.80 17.56 0.50
CA LEU A 155 -8.01 18.40 1.68
C LEU A 155 -8.27 17.56 2.91
N GLN A 156 -9.00 16.46 2.77
CA GLN A 156 -9.34 15.54 3.86
C GLN A 156 -8.40 14.32 3.95
N ASP A 157 -7.46 14.20 3.01
CA ASP A 157 -6.53 13.08 2.84
C ASP A 157 -7.21 11.70 2.70
N ILE A 158 -8.34 11.64 2.00
CA ILE A 158 -9.16 10.43 1.82
C ILE A 158 -8.85 9.78 0.46
N LEU A 159 -8.65 8.46 0.44
CA LEU A 159 -8.40 7.67 -0.75
C LEU A 159 -9.65 6.86 -1.16
N ILE A 160 -10.07 7.04 -2.41
CA ILE A 160 -11.28 6.41 -2.96
C ILE A 160 -10.94 5.25 -3.88
N GLY A 161 -9.92 5.38 -4.71
CA GLY A 161 -9.47 4.31 -5.60
C GLY A 161 -8.02 4.50 -5.99
N LEU A 162 -7.36 3.40 -6.35
CA LEU A 162 -5.96 3.38 -6.76
C LEU A 162 -5.74 2.45 -7.94
N LEU A 163 -4.70 2.74 -8.71
CA LEU A 163 -4.15 1.89 -9.75
C LEU A 163 -2.62 1.93 -9.70
N ARG A 164 -1.99 0.76 -9.84
CA ARG A 164 -0.53 0.62 -9.95
C ARG A 164 -0.16 0.24 -11.38
N LEU A 165 0.49 1.15 -12.09
CA LEU A 165 0.97 0.94 -13.45
C LEU A 165 2.50 0.84 -13.42
N ARG A 166 3.07 -0.14 -14.13
CA ARG A 166 4.51 -0.30 -14.30
C ARG A 166 4.87 -0.40 -15.77
N LYS A 167 5.91 0.31 -16.21
CA LYS A 167 6.56 0.02 -17.50
C LYS A 167 7.40 -1.24 -17.39
N CYS A 168 7.15 -2.25 -18.24
CA CYS A 168 8.01 -3.44 -18.26
C CYS A 168 9.45 -3.06 -18.65
N SER A 169 10.42 -3.65 -17.94
CA SER A 169 11.85 -3.49 -18.21
C SER A 169 12.37 -4.66 -19.06
N ASP A 170 13.60 -4.54 -19.55
CA ASP A 170 14.25 -5.56 -20.39
C ASP A 170 14.44 -6.90 -19.66
N GLY A 171 14.47 -6.88 -18.32
CA GLY A 171 14.50 -8.08 -17.48
C GLY A 171 13.18 -8.87 -17.41
N THR A 172 12.12 -8.41 -18.09
CA THR A 172 10.81 -9.08 -18.06
C THR A 172 10.85 -10.38 -18.87
N PHE A 173 10.71 -11.52 -18.20
CA PHE A 173 10.88 -12.84 -18.82
C PHE A 173 9.61 -13.44 -19.43
N ARG A 174 8.43 -12.99 -18.97
CA ARG A 174 7.14 -13.53 -19.44
C ARG A 174 6.92 -13.19 -20.92
N PRO A 175 6.64 -14.20 -21.78
CA PRO A 175 6.51 -13.98 -23.21
C PRO A 175 5.40 -12.98 -23.55
N GLU A 176 4.31 -12.97 -22.77
CA GLU A 176 3.18 -12.06 -22.96
C GLU A 176 3.55 -10.59 -22.72
N LEU A 177 4.68 -10.28 -22.07
CA LEU A 177 5.04 -8.91 -21.67
C LEU A 177 6.26 -8.35 -22.41
N LYS A 178 6.79 -9.05 -23.41
CA LYS A 178 8.04 -8.65 -24.11
C LYS A 178 7.85 -7.52 -25.11
N GLU A 179 6.64 -7.31 -25.64
CA GLU A 179 6.38 -6.37 -26.73
C GLU A 179 6.16 -4.94 -26.24
N ASN A 180 7.19 -4.31 -25.65
CA ASN A 180 7.14 -2.95 -25.10
C ASN A 180 5.81 -2.69 -24.38
N THR A 181 5.54 -3.49 -23.35
CA THR A 181 4.26 -3.58 -22.68
C THR A 181 4.29 -2.79 -21.37
N SER A 182 3.16 -2.19 -21.02
CA SER A 182 2.92 -1.68 -19.66
C SER A 182 1.99 -2.61 -18.91
N ILE A 183 2.19 -2.75 -17.60
CA ILE A 183 1.41 -3.66 -16.77
C ILE A 183 0.69 -2.94 -15.65
N VAL A 184 -0.62 -3.11 -15.59
CA VAL A 184 -1.44 -2.77 -14.42
C VAL A 184 -1.34 -3.90 -13.41
N ARG A 185 -0.67 -3.63 -12.29
CA ARG A 185 -0.39 -4.61 -11.23
C ARG A 185 -1.53 -4.73 -10.24
N GLU A 186 -2.27 -3.65 -10.04
CA GLU A 186 -3.41 -3.58 -9.14
C GLU A 186 -4.35 -2.48 -9.63
N LEU A 187 -5.65 -2.75 -9.62
CA LEU A 187 -6.71 -1.77 -9.64
C LEU A 187 -7.61 -2.06 -8.44
N HIS A 188 -7.87 -1.06 -7.61
CA HIS A 188 -8.71 -1.21 -6.43
C HIS A 188 -9.54 0.05 -6.21
N VAL A 189 -10.86 -0.10 -6.06
CA VAL A 189 -11.78 0.99 -5.73
C VAL A 189 -12.44 0.65 -4.40
N TYR A 190 -12.32 1.55 -3.44
CA TYR A 190 -12.86 1.40 -2.09
C TYR A 190 -14.29 1.95 -2.00
N GLY A 191 -15.10 1.30 -1.16
CA GLY A 191 -16.49 1.68 -0.91
C GLY A 191 -17.49 1.06 -1.89
N SER A 192 -18.68 0.75 -1.38
CA SER A 192 -19.85 0.46 -2.19
C SER A 192 -20.51 1.79 -2.55
N VAL A 193 -20.38 2.22 -3.81
CA VAL A 193 -21.11 3.37 -4.40
C VAL A 193 -21.22 4.55 -3.43
N VAL A 194 -20.17 5.35 -3.29
CA VAL A 194 -20.19 6.56 -2.45
C VAL A 194 -21.38 7.43 -2.91
N PRO A 195 -22.45 7.58 -2.10
CA PRO A 195 -23.53 8.49 -2.43
C PRO A 195 -23.06 9.88 -2.06
N ILE A 196 -22.43 10.59 -2.99
CA ILE A 196 -22.11 11.99 -2.77
C ILE A 196 -23.40 12.79 -2.91
N SER A 197 -23.74 13.49 -1.83
CA SER A 197 -24.87 14.42 -1.81
C SER A 197 -24.76 15.43 -2.95
N SER A 198 -25.78 15.46 -3.80
CA SER A 198 -25.83 16.20 -5.06
C SER A 198 -26.07 17.70 -4.84
N ARG A 199 -25.27 18.55 -5.49
CA ARG A 199 -25.70 19.90 -5.93
C ARG A 199 -25.18 20.36 -7.29
N ASP A 200 -24.30 19.61 -7.97
CA ASP A 200 -23.79 20.03 -9.28
C ASP A 200 -23.85 18.88 -10.31
N PRO A 201 -24.78 18.91 -11.28
CA PRO A 201 -24.90 17.90 -12.33
C PRO A 201 -23.77 17.96 -13.38
N THR A 202 -22.86 18.94 -13.31
CA THR A 202 -21.67 18.99 -14.18
C THR A 202 -20.46 18.24 -13.60
N LYS A 203 -20.48 17.90 -12.32
CA LYS A 203 -19.43 17.14 -11.65
C LYS A 203 -19.78 15.65 -11.70
N PHE A 204 -19.09 14.91 -12.57
CA PHE A 204 -19.28 13.48 -12.84
C PHE A 204 -19.51 12.65 -11.57
N GLN A 205 -20.77 12.25 -11.33
CA GLN A 205 -21.18 11.47 -10.15
C GLN A 205 -20.99 9.95 -10.36
N HIS A 206 -20.00 9.39 -9.65
CA HIS A 206 -19.94 8.07 -9.00
C HIS A 206 -20.49 6.78 -9.63
N GLN A 207 -20.20 6.50 -10.91
CA GLN A 207 -20.00 5.13 -11.38
C GLN A 207 -18.89 5.11 -12.43
N GLY A 208 -17.62 5.09 -12.02
CA GLY A 208 -16.55 5.12 -13.02
C GLY A 208 -15.11 5.21 -12.58
N PHE A 209 -14.76 5.40 -11.29
CA PHE A 209 -13.34 5.59 -10.94
C PHE A 209 -12.42 4.48 -11.41
N GLY A 210 -12.88 3.22 -11.41
CA GLY A 210 -12.10 2.13 -11.99
C GLY A 210 -11.86 2.31 -13.48
N ILE A 211 -12.87 2.76 -14.23
CA ILE A 211 -12.78 3.02 -15.67
C ILE A 211 -11.87 4.22 -15.92
N LEU A 212 -12.07 5.33 -15.21
CA LEU A 212 -11.26 6.55 -15.32
C LEU A 212 -9.79 6.30 -14.99
N LEU A 213 -9.50 5.48 -13.97
CA LEU A 213 -8.13 5.05 -13.65
C LEU A 213 -7.53 4.22 -14.78
N MET A 214 -8.31 3.30 -15.37
CA MET A 214 -7.85 2.49 -16.50
C MET A 214 -7.61 3.34 -17.76
N GLU A 215 -8.48 4.32 -18.04
CA GLU A 215 -8.32 5.26 -19.16
C GLU A 215 -7.04 6.08 -19.02
N GLU A 216 -6.77 6.64 -17.83
CA GLU A 216 -5.53 7.36 -17.59
C GLU A 216 -4.30 6.42 -17.67
N ALA A 217 -4.42 5.19 -17.17
CA ALA A 217 -3.35 4.21 -17.28
C ALA A 217 -3.04 3.85 -18.75
N GLU A 218 -4.07 3.69 -19.58
CA GLU A 218 -3.94 3.46 -21.03
C GLU A 218 -3.28 4.67 -21.71
N ARG A 219 -3.68 5.90 -21.36
CA ARG A 219 -3.08 7.14 -21.85
C ARG A 219 -1.59 7.22 -21.52
N ILE A 220 -1.21 7.03 -20.26
CA ILE A 220 0.20 7.05 -19.80
C ILE A 220 1.00 5.95 -20.50
N ALA A 221 0.46 4.73 -20.56
CA ALA A 221 1.13 3.61 -21.23
C ALA A 221 1.42 3.93 -22.70
N ARG A 222 0.47 4.50 -23.43
CA ARG A 222 0.64 4.85 -24.84
C ARG A 222 1.55 6.06 -25.04
N GLU A 223 1.26 7.16 -24.36
CA GLU A 223 1.84 8.47 -24.66
C GLU A 223 3.20 8.66 -23.99
N GLU A 224 3.41 8.09 -22.81
CA GLU A 224 4.60 8.34 -22.00
C GLU A 224 5.52 7.11 -21.97
N HIS A 225 4.97 5.92 -21.68
CA HIS A 225 5.77 4.69 -21.72
C HIS A 225 6.08 4.24 -23.16
N LYS A 226 5.36 4.79 -24.15
CA LYS A 226 5.41 4.40 -25.57
C LYS A 226 5.12 2.91 -25.79
N SER A 227 4.28 2.33 -24.93
CA SER A 227 3.90 0.94 -25.00
C SER A 227 2.91 0.67 -26.12
N ARG A 228 3.01 -0.50 -26.74
CA ARG A 228 2.05 -0.97 -27.76
C ARG A 228 0.91 -1.80 -27.18
N LYS A 229 1.12 -2.30 -25.97
CA LYS A 229 0.19 -3.18 -25.27
C LYS A 229 0.14 -2.79 -23.80
N ILE A 230 -1.03 -2.92 -23.21
CA ILE A 230 -1.23 -2.88 -21.77
C ILE A 230 -1.78 -4.23 -21.30
N SER A 231 -1.25 -4.74 -20.20
CA SER A 231 -1.66 -6.01 -19.60
C SER A 231 -2.06 -5.80 -18.15
N VAL A 232 -3.02 -6.58 -17.66
CA VAL A 232 -3.55 -6.47 -16.30
C VAL A 232 -3.39 -7.79 -15.57
N ILE A 233 -2.87 -7.74 -14.34
CA ILE A 233 -2.91 -8.88 -13.40
C ILE A 233 -4.32 -8.98 -12.83
N SER A 234 -5.20 -9.70 -13.54
CA SER A 234 -6.60 -9.88 -13.13
C SER A 234 -6.80 -11.19 -12.38
N GLY A 235 -7.45 -11.12 -11.21
CA GLY A 235 -8.07 -12.29 -10.61
C GLY A 235 -9.12 -12.91 -11.52
N VAL A 236 -9.35 -14.23 -11.41
CA VAL A 236 -10.28 -14.95 -12.31
C VAL A 236 -11.68 -14.35 -12.27
N GLY A 237 -12.18 -14.00 -11.08
CA GLY A 237 -13.52 -13.43 -10.88
C GLY A 237 -13.71 -12.02 -11.44
N THR A 238 -12.63 -11.29 -11.74
CA THR A 238 -12.70 -9.90 -12.24
C THR A 238 -12.44 -9.79 -13.73
N ARG A 239 -12.14 -10.88 -14.45
CA ARG A 239 -11.86 -10.85 -15.90
C ARG A 239 -13.00 -10.26 -16.73
N ASN A 240 -14.25 -10.54 -16.36
CA ASN A 240 -15.43 -9.98 -17.04
C ASN A 240 -15.52 -8.46 -16.96
N TYR A 241 -14.97 -7.84 -15.90
CA TYR A 241 -14.88 -6.38 -15.81
C TYR A 241 -13.99 -5.83 -16.91
N TYR A 242 -12.78 -6.39 -17.07
CA TYR A 242 -11.83 -5.96 -18.11
C TYR A 242 -12.32 -6.26 -19.54
N ARG A 243 -13.06 -7.37 -19.75
CA ARG A 243 -13.69 -7.65 -21.06
C ARG A 243 -14.61 -6.52 -21.52
N LYS A 244 -15.37 -5.92 -20.60
CA LYS A 244 -16.23 -4.77 -20.91
C LYS A 244 -15.43 -3.52 -21.34
N LEU A 245 -14.15 -3.44 -20.97
CA LEU A 245 -13.23 -2.37 -21.36
C LEU A 245 -12.41 -2.70 -22.63
N GLY A 246 -12.73 -3.81 -23.30
CA GLY A 246 -12.06 -4.25 -24.53
C GLY A 246 -10.77 -5.03 -24.31
N TYR A 247 -10.54 -5.57 -23.10
CA TYR A 247 -9.41 -6.46 -22.84
C TYR A 247 -9.77 -7.91 -23.16
N GLU A 248 -8.80 -8.64 -23.68
CA GLU A 248 -8.91 -10.06 -24.00
C GLU A 248 -7.97 -10.89 -23.12
N LEU A 249 -8.24 -12.19 -23.02
CA LEU A 249 -7.40 -13.10 -22.23
C LEU A 249 -6.10 -13.37 -22.99
N ASP A 250 -4.97 -13.07 -22.37
CA ASP A 250 -3.62 -13.24 -22.92
C ASP A 250 -2.75 -13.97 -21.89
N GLY A 251 -2.74 -15.31 -21.99
CA GLY A 251 -2.12 -16.18 -21.00
C GLY A 251 -2.74 -15.98 -19.60
N PRO A 252 -1.96 -15.66 -18.56
CA PRO A 252 -2.48 -15.37 -17.23
C PRO A 252 -3.06 -13.94 -17.09
N TYR A 253 -2.85 -13.06 -18.08
CA TYR A 253 -3.21 -11.64 -18.03
C TYR A 253 -4.52 -11.34 -18.79
N MET A 254 -5.07 -10.16 -18.55
CA MET A 254 -6.01 -9.52 -19.48
C MET A 254 -5.24 -8.43 -20.23
N SER A 255 -5.17 -8.50 -21.55
CA SER A 255 -4.37 -7.57 -22.37
C SER A 255 -5.24 -6.80 -23.37
N LYS A 256 -4.78 -5.60 -23.72
CA LYS A 256 -5.38 -4.75 -24.76
C LYS A 256 -4.27 -4.07 -25.56
N MET A 257 -4.41 -4.06 -26.88
CA MET A 257 -3.50 -3.30 -27.75
C MET A 257 -3.82 -1.81 -27.67
N LEU A 258 -2.78 -0.99 -27.56
CA LEU A 258 -2.87 0.46 -27.51
C LEU A 258 -2.68 0.99 -28.94
N ALA A 259 -3.71 1.62 -29.49
CA ALA A 259 -3.70 2.27 -30.80
C ALA A 259 -3.09 3.67 -30.73
#